data_AF-A0A7J9M178-F1
#
_entry.id   AF-A0A7J9M178-F1
#
_cell.length_a   1.000
_cell.length_b   1.000
_cell.length_c   1.000
_cell.angle_alpha   90.00
_cell.angle_beta   90.00
_cell.angle_gamma   90.00
#
_symmetry.space_group_name_H-M   'P 1'
#
loop_
_entity.id
_entity.type
_entity.pdbx_description
1 polymer ?
#
loop_
_entity_poly.entity_id
_entity_poly.type
_entity_poly.pdbx_seq_one_letter_code
_entity_poly.pdbx_strand_id
1 'polypeptide(L)'
;MNPSTNTIVGAEVTHSFSTNVNTITVGTQHVLDPLTTFKAPMNHADKASTLIQHKWRPKSLFTISGEVDTKSIDKSPKVRLALALKP
;
A
#
# COMPACT_ATOMS: atom_id res chain seq x y z
N MET A 1 -10.56 3.05 -27.28
CA MET A 1 -10.06 2.12 -26.25
C MET A 1 -9.06 2.90 -25.42
N ASN A 2 -9.39 3.27 -24.18
CA ASN A 2 -8.55 4.15 -23.36
C ASN A 2 -7.75 3.28 -22.37
N PRO A 3 -6.41 3.28 -22.38
CA PRO A 3 -5.64 2.43 -21.49
C PRO A 3 -5.56 3.12 -20.12
N SER A 4 -6.55 2.90 -19.25
CA SER A 4 -6.54 3.43 -17.88
C SER A 4 -5.66 2.62 -16.91
N THR A 5 -4.69 1.85 -17.40
CA THR A 5 -3.79 1.05 -16.59
C THR A 5 -2.50 1.82 -16.24
N ASN A 6 -2.64 2.83 -15.38
CA ASN A 6 -1.49 3.47 -14.75
C ASN A 6 -0.89 2.53 -13.70
N THR A 7 0.15 1.79 -14.11
CA THR A 7 0.98 1.00 -13.21
C THR A 7 2.20 1.83 -12.84
N ILE A 8 2.41 2.04 -11.54
CA ILE A 8 3.56 2.74 -10.98
C ILE A 8 4.34 1.72 -10.17
N VAL A 9 5.64 1.67 -10.39
CA VAL A 9 6.55 0.85 -9.59
C VAL A 9 7.56 1.79 -8.97
N GLY A 10 7.84 1.61 -7.69
CA GLY A 10 8.79 2.42 -6.94
C GLY A 10 9.64 1.56 -6.03
N ALA A 11 10.88 1.99 -5.80
CA ALA A 11 11.75 1.43 -4.79
C ALA A 11 12.30 2.57 -3.94
N GLU A 12 12.30 2.37 -2.62
CA GLU A 12 12.82 3.28 -1.61
C GLU A 12 13.89 2.53 -0.82
N VAL A 13 15.03 3.18 -0.58
CA VAL A 13 16.14 2.61 0.21
C VAL A 13 16.46 3.59 1.32
N THR A 14 16.30 3.14 2.56
CA THR A 14 16.51 3.95 3.76
C THR A 14 17.61 3.32 4.59
N HIS A 15 18.73 4.04 4.73
CA HIS A 15 19.85 3.62 5.57
C HIS A 15 19.81 4.35 6.92
N SER A 16 19.71 3.60 8.01
CA SER A 16 19.80 4.15 9.36
C SER A 16 21.25 4.03 9.86
N PHE A 17 21.96 5.16 9.94
CA PHE A 17 23.33 5.21 10.47
C PHE A 17 23.39 4.83 11.97
N SER A 18 22.32 5.09 12.72
CA SER A 18 22.25 4.80 14.16
C SER A 18 22.19 3.30 14.46
N THR A 19 21.46 2.54 13.65
CA THR A 19 21.25 1.10 13.86
C THR A 19 22.01 0.22 12.87
N ASN A 20 22.74 0.82 11.90
CA ASN A 20 23.39 0.13 10.79
C ASN A 20 22.45 -0.81 10.01
N VAL A 21 21.15 -0.52 9.99
CA VAL A 21 20.15 -1.32 9.26
C VAL A 21 19.80 -0.62 7.96
N ASN A 22 19.87 -1.37 6.86
CA ASN A 22 19.37 -0.94 5.56
C ASN A 22 17.95 -1.47 5.34
N THR A 23 16.98 -0.59 5.12
CA THR A 23 15.60 -0.96 4.80
C THR A 23 15.35 -0.66 3.34
N ILE A 24 15.15 -1.70 2.54
CA ILE A 24 14.76 -1.58 1.14
C ILE A 24 13.25 -1.82 1.06
N THR A 25 12.49 -0.88 0.52
CA THR A 25 11.05 -0.99 0.29
C THR A 25 10.80 -0.96 -1.22
N VAL A 26 10.24 -2.03 -1.77
CA VAL A 26 9.82 -2.11 -3.16
C VAL A 26 8.30 -2.12 -3.20
N GLY A 27 7.69 -1.16 -3.86
CA GLY A 27 6.25 -1.05 -3.96
C GLY A 27 5.74 -0.96 -5.38
N THR A 28 4.55 -1.50 -5.56
CA THR A 28 3.79 -1.36 -6.80
C THR A 28 2.48 -0.67 -6.49
N GLN A 29 2.03 0.17 -7.41
CA GLN A 29 0.70 0.73 -7.42
C GLN A 29 0.11 0.44 -8.79
N HIS A 30 -1.11 -0.06 -8.80
CA HIS A 30 -1.83 -0.38 -10.02
C HIS A 30 -3.24 0.17 -9.95
N VAL A 31 -3.62 0.94 -10.97
CA VAL A 31 -4.99 1.40 -11.14
C VAL A 31 -5.75 0.33 -11.90
N LEU A 32 -6.65 -0.37 -11.20
CA LEU A 32 -7.52 -1.40 -11.79
C LEU A 32 -8.64 -0.76 -12.59
N ASP A 33 -9.22 0.31 -12.05
CA ASP A 33 -10.31 1.08 -12.65
C ASP A 33 -10.10 2.56 -12.34
N PRO A 34 -10.73 3.49 -13.08
CA PRO A 34 -10.73 4.93 -12.76
C PRO A 34 -11.17 5.26 -11.32
N LEU A 35 -11.84 4.31 -10.66
CA LEU A 35 -12.35 4.40 -9.30
C LEU A 35 -11.58 3.52 -8.29
N THR A 36 -10.77 2.56 -8.74
CA THR A 36 -10.13 1.57 -7.86
C THR A 36 -8.62 1.57 -8.06
N THR A 37 -7.89 1.90 -7.01
CA THR A 37 -6.43 1.85 -6.97
C THR A 37 -5.97 0.80 -5.98
N PHE A 38 -5.06 -0.06 -6.41
CA PHE A 38 -4.37 -1.01 -5.57
C PHE A 38 -2.92 -0.54 -5.36
N LYS A 39 -2.40 -0.74 -4.15
CA LYS A 39 -1.01 -0.49 -3.79
C LYS A 39 -0.50 -1.67 -2.96
N ALA A 40 0.63 -2.22 -3.35
CA ALA A 40 1.31 -3.26 -2.61
C ALA A 40 2.80 -2.89 -2.45
N PRO A 41 3.16 -2.22 -1.34
CA PRO A 41 4.52 -2.09 -0.88
C PRO A 41 4.98 -3.32 -0.10
N MET A 42 6.11 -3.89 -0.49
CA MET A 42 6.87 -4.89 0.26
C MET A 42 8.17 -4.26 0.73
N ASN A 43 8.68 -4.64 1.91
CA ASN A 43 10.03 -4.28 2.30
C ASN A 43 10.88 -5.53 2.59
N HIS A 44 12.18 -5.39 2.45
CA HIS A 44 13.19 -6.38 2.83
C HIS A 44 13.25 -6.57 4.35
N ALA A 45 12.56 -5.73 5.13
CA ALA A 45 12.38 -5.91 6.55
C ALA A 45 11.23 -6.89 6.89
N ASP A 46 10.89 -7.79 5.96
CA ASP A 46 9.87 -8.82 6.15
C ASP A 46 8.50 -8.22 6.53
N LYS A 47 8.10 -7.12 5.90
CA LYS A 47 6.77 -6.52 6.09
C LYS A 47 6.12 -6.25 4.75
N ALA A 48 5.05 -7.00 4.50
CA ALA A 48 4.18 -6.86 3.35
C ALA A 48 3.02 -5.94 3.71
N SER A 49 2.77 -4.92 2.90
CA SER A 49 1.61 -4.06 3.04
C SER A 49 0.79 -4.08 1.76
N THR A 50 -0.52 -3.99 1.94
CA THR A 50 -1.49 -3.95 0.86
C THR A 50 -2.48 -2.84 1.17
N LEU A 51 -2.86 -2.07 0.16
CA LEU A 51 -3.80 -0.98 0.27
C LEU A 51 -4.67 -0.96 -0.98
N ILE A 52 -5.97 -1.02 -0.77
CA ILE A 52 -7.00 -0.90 -1.79
C ILE A 52 -7.78 0.37 -1.48
N GLN A 53 -7.80 1.28 -2.45
CA GLN A 53 -8.57 2.51 -2.38
C GLN A 53 -9.64 2.48 -3.48
N HIS A 54 -10.90 2.43 -3.08
CA HIS A 54 -12.06 2.39 -3.96
C HIS A 54 -12.92 3.64 -3.79
N LYS A 55 -13.24 4.29 -4.91
CA LYS A 55 -14.09 5.48 -4.98
C LYS A 55 -15.52 5.07 -5.33
N TRP A 56 -16.37 4.97 -4.32
CA TRP A 56 -17.76 4.53 -4.49
C TRP A 56 -18.74 5.65 -4.86
N ARG A 57 -18.45 6.91 -4.52
CA ARG A 57 -19.24 8.10 -4.93
C ARG A 57 -18.32 9.24 -5.38
N PRO A 58 -18.82 10.21 -6.18
CA PRO A 58 -18.07 11.42 -6.46
C PRO A 58 -17.64 12.04 -5.14
N LYS A 59 -16.32 12.23 -4.97
CA LYS A 59 -15.68 12.78 -3.77
C LYS A 59 -15.64 11.89 -2.51
N SER A 60 -16.21 10.67 -2.51
CA SER A 60 -16.14 9.75 -1.38
C SER A 60 -15.24 8.55 -1.67
N LEU A 61 -14.32 8.27 -0.74
CA LEU A 61 -13.29 7.25 -0.89
C LEU A 61 -13.37 6.25 0.25
N PHE A 62 -13.26 4.98 -0.10
CA PHE A 62 -13.16 3.86 0.81
C PHE A 62 -11.75 3.28 0.68
N THR A 63 -11.04 3.14 1.79
CA THR A 63 -9.67 2.65 1.81
C THR A 63 -9.56 1.51 2.78
N ILE A 64 -9.16 0.34 2.29
CA ILE A 64 -8.77 -0.81 3.11
C ILE A 64 -7.26 -0.94 3.00
N SER A 65 -6.56 -1.11 4.10
CA SER A 65 -5.15 -1.49 4.08
C SER A 65 -4.86 -2.61 5.06
N GLY A 66 -4.13 -3.62 4.63
CA GLY A 66 -3.63 -4.71 5.46
C GLY A 66 -2.11 -4.69 5.49
N GLU A 67 -1.52 -4.66 6.67
CA GLU A 67 -0.08 -4.79 6.89
C GLU A 67 0.18 -6.12 7.61
N VAL A 68 1.11 -6.91 7.07
CA VAL A 68 1.56 -8.20 7.63
C VAL A 68 3.06 -8.11 7.84
N ASP A 69 3.49 -8.32 9.08
CA ASP A 69 4.89 -8.39 9.47
C ASP A 69 5.27 -9.88 9.52
N THR A 70 5.98 -10.38 8.50
CA THR A 70 6.37 -11.79 8.38
C THR A 70 7.48 -12.18 9.36
N LYS A 71 8.19 -11.21 9.97
CA LYS A 71 9.18 -11.46 11.03
C LYS A 71 8.53 -11.78 12.38
N SER A 72 7.32 -11.26 12.59
CA SER A 72 6.50 -11.50 13.76
C SER A 72 5.27 -12.29 13.33
N ILE A 73 5.43 -13.54 12.89
CA ILE A 73 4.28 -14.39 12.50
C ILE A 73 3.28 -14.60 13.66
N ASP A 74 3.73 -14.33 14.89
CA ASP A 74 2.93 -14.26 16.13
C ASP A 74 2.10 -12.97 16.25
N LYS A 75 2.47 -11.88 15.55
CA LYS A 75 1.68 -10.64 15.52
C LYS A 75 0.52 -10.78 14.56
N SER A 76 -0.67 -10.46 15.07
CA SER A 76 -1.89 -10.40 14.28
C SER A 76 -1.72 -9.43 13.09
N PRO A 77 -2.23 -9.79 11.90
CA PRO A 77 -2.21 -8.91 10.73
C PRO A 77 -2.95 -7.61 11.07
N LYS A 78 -2.35 -6.48 10.72
CA LYS A 78 -2.93 -5.17 11.01
C LYS A 78 -3.82 -4.75 9.86
N VAL A 79 -5.13 -4.82 10.10
CA VAL A 79 -6.13 -4.33 9.15
C VAL A 79 -6.57 -2.94 9.55
N ARG A 80 -6.66 -2.03 8.57
CA ARG A 80 -7.16 -0.67 8.72
C ARG A 80 -8.23 -0.44 7.67
N LEU A 81 -9.28 0.24 8.11
CA LEU A 81 -10.35 0.71 7.25
C LEU A 81 -10.54 2.20 7.45
N ALA A 82 -10.60 2.94 6.35
CA ALA A 82 -10.85 4.37 6.34
C ALA A 82 -11.94 4.71 5.32
N LEU A 83 -12.87 5.56 5.75
CA LEU A 83 -13.93 6.11 4.91
C LEU A 83 -13.79 7.64 4.92
N ALA A 84 -13.50 8.21 3.75
CA ALA A 84 -13.49 9.65 3.55
C ALA A 84 -14.78 10.05 2.83
N LEU A 85 -15.62 10.83 3.51
CA LEU A 85 -16.83 11.42 2.96
C LEU A 85 -16.57 12.90 2.69
N LYS A 86 -16.97 13.35 1.51
CA LYS A 86 -17.08 14.78 1.22
C LYS A 86 -18.56 15.12 1.09
N PRO A 87 -19.00 16.29 1.63
CA PRO A 87 -20.38 16.74 1.51
C PRO A 87 -20.78 17.01 0.06
#